data_AF-I6B294-F1
#
_entry.id   AF-I6B294-F1
#
_cell.length_a   1.000
_cell.length_b   1.000
_cell.length_c   1.000
_cell.angle_alpha   90.00
_cell.angle_beta   90.00
_cell.angle_gamma   90.00
#
_symmetry.space_group_name_H-M   'P 1'
#
loop_
_entity.id
_entity.type
_entity.pdbx_description
1 polymer ?
#
loop_
_entity_poly.entity_id
_entity_poly.type
_entity_poly.pdbx_seq_one_letter_code
_entity_poly.pdbx_strand_id
1 'polypeptide(L)'
;MNTRCISALAFFSLTGLAVAGPVFDINFEPPACPEGASFEARTNRGNLAGSAPAMITDITTRDGVTDNAWTASVVKSLSDEKNHWLKFDIPAGTAFSGRIQAHDPYRINKGDTGTWFLQFDYTPLEGEGGFLGGWTFIDVNGIQISNHINNHPFFFDSIAGGPRFTPGKTSRVRLEIDMGSSAATAFRVFVDGKQVVAQPAFNNIGNELGGFAFHLAGESNPVFNSATSFAFDNILFGPVEASK
;
A
#
# COMPACT_ATOMS: atom_id res chain seq x y z
N MET A 1 -5.16 29.51 -21.91
CA MET A 1 -5.05 28.47 -22.96
C MET A 1 -4.91 27.13 -22.25
N ASN A 2 -5.91 26.26 -22.38
CA ASN A 2 -5.96 24.96 -21.70
C ASN A 2 -5.23 23.93 -22.56
N THR A 3 -4.05 23.52 -22.15
CA THR A 3 -3.30 22.45 -22.82
C THR A 3 -3.72 21.12 -22.21
N ARG A 4 -4.51 20.34 -22.96
CA ARG A 4 -4.88 18.96 -22.62
C ARG A 4 -3.71 18.03 -22.96
N CYS A 5 -3.41 17.08 -22.06
CA CYS A 5 -2.42 16.04 -22.27
C CYS A 5 -2.84 15.12 -23.43
N ILE A 6 -1.92 14.90 -24.37
CA ILE A 6 -2.02 13.89 -25.42
C ILE A 6 -1.17 12.71 -24.95
N SER A 7 -1.80 11.58 -24.69
CA SER A 7 -1.11 10.31 -24.43
C SER A 7 -0.53 9.78 -25.75
N ALA A 8 0.78 9.61 -25.82
CA ALA A 8 1.43 8.93 -26.93
C ALA A 8 1.31 7.41 -26.72
N LEU A 9 0.52 6.76 -27.56
CA LEU A 9 0.36 5.31 -27.63
C LEU A 9 1.38 4.78 -28.67
N ALA A 10 2.42 4.06 -28.22
CA ALA A 10 3.31 3.33 -29.12
C ALA A 10 2.87 1.86 -29.14
N PHE A 11 2.32 1.41 -30.27
CA PHE A 11 2.00 0.00 -30.53
C PHE A 11 3.26 -0.72 -31.05
N PHE A 12 3.79 -1.66 -30.27
CA PHE A 12 4.61 -2.75 -30.79
C PHE A 12 3.80 -4.05 -30.66
N SER A 13 3.47 -4.67 -31.80
CA SER A 13 2.83 -5.98 -31.84
C SER A 13 3.89 -7.08 -31.68
N LEU A 14 4.00 -7.64 -30.48
CA LEU A 14 4.50 -9.01 -30.29
C LEU A 14 3.30 -9.87 -29.86
N THR A 15 2.97 -10.89 -30.65
CA THR A 15 2.08 -11.98 -30.23
C THR A 15 2.80 -12.83 -29.19
N GLY A 16 2.72 -12.39 -27.94
CA GLY A 16 3.10 -13.15 -26.75
C GLY A 16 1.87 -13.29 -25.86
N LEU A 17 1.72 -14.45 -25.23
CA LEU A 17 0.67 -14.78 -24.27
C LEU A 17 0.37 -13.58 -23.36
N ALA A 18 -0.90 -13.15 -23.32
CA ALA A 18 -1.35 -12.11 -22.41
C ALA A 18 -1.23 -12.64 -20.98
N VAL A 19 -0.12 -12.33 -20.33
CA VAL A 19 0.03 -12.40 -18.88
C VAL A 19 -0.78 -11.22 -18.35
N ALA A 20 -1.84 -11.44 -17.57
CA ALA A 20 -2.51 -10.32 -16.94
C ALA A 20 -1.53 -9.71 -15.94
N GLY A 21 -1.01 -8.53 -16.26
CA GLY A 21 -0.22 -7.73 -15.35
C GLY A 21 -1.05 -7.33 -14.12
N PRO A 22 -0.44 -6.63 -13.13
CA PRO A 22 -1.18 -6.10 -12.00
C PRO A 22 -2.38 -5.28 -12.48
N VAL A 23 -3.47 -5.31 -11.72
CA VAL A 23 -4.67 -4.49 -11.97
C VAL A 23 -4.27 -3.02 -11.99
N PHE A 24 -3.42 -2.61 -11.06
CA PHE A 24 -2.73 -1.32 -11.12
C PHE A 24 -1.37 -1.38 -10.41
N ASP A 25 -0.50 -0.46 -10.83
CA ASP A 25 0.82 -0.20 -10.29
C ASP A 25 0.94 1.28 -9.90
N ILE A 26 1.59 1.55 -8.77
CA ILE A 26 1.94 2.89 -8.32
C ILE A 26 3.44 2.94 -8.16
N ASN A 27 4.07 3.66 -9.08
CA ASN A 27 5.47 4.06 -8.99
C ASN A 27 5.48 5.57 -8.79
N PHE A 28 6.25 6.06 -7.83
CA PHE A 28 6.26 7.49 -7.49
C PHE A 28 7.15 8.31 -8.41
N GLU A 29 7.43 7.81 -9.62
CA GLU A 29 8.30 8.45 -10.60
C GLU A 29 7.64 9.66 -11.28
N PRO A 30 8.41 10.72 -11.60
CA PRO A 30 7.94 11.81 -12.44
C PRO A 30 7.61 11.37 -13.88
N PRO A 31 6.59 11.95 -14.53
CA PRO A 31 5.75 13.05 -14.06
C PRO A 31 4.50 12.58 -13.30
N ALA A 32 4.29 11.26 -13.15
CA ALA A 32 3.08 10.71 -12.52
C ALA A 32 2.95 11.17 -11.07
N CYS A 33 4.06 11.18 -10.32
CA CYS A 33 4.16 11.80 -9.01
C CYS A 33 5.34 12.78 -9.01
N PRO A 34 5.11 14.11 -8.95
CA PRO A 34 6.21 15.06 -8.93
C PRO A 34 6.97 14.95 -7.60
N GLU A 35 8.30 15.00 -7.68
CA GLU A 35 9.16 15.13 -6.51
C GLU A 35 8.73 16.33 -5.66
N GLY A 36 8.64 16.13 -4.35
CA GLY A 36 8.14 17.13 -3.40
C GLY A 36 6.62 17.17 -3.24
N ALA A 37 5.85 16.36 -3.98
CA ALA A 37 4.45 16.13 -3.63
C ALA A 37 4.36 15.61 -2.19
N SER A 38 3.48 16.18 -1.38
CA SER A 38 3.46 15.92 0.06
C SER A 38 2.05 15.93 0.65
N PHE A 39 1.97 15.44 1.88
CA PHE A 39 0.82 15.47 2.78
C PHE A 39 1.30 15.76 4.20
N GLU A 40 0.60 16.63 4.90
CA GLU A 40 0.85 16.96 6.29
C GLU A 40 -0.35 16.53 7.14
N ALA A 41 -0.10 15.61 8.08
CA ALA A 41 -1.13 15.04 8.93
C ALA A 41 -1.84 16.10 9.79
N ARG A 42 -1.08 17.05 10.33
CA ARG A 42 -1.61 18.11 11.20
C ARG A 42 -2.71 18.94 10.55
N THR A 43 -2.56 19.20 9.25
CA THR A 43 -3.49 20.02 8.49
C THR A 43 -4.45 19.18 7.64
N ASN A 44 -4.22 17.85 7.58
CA ASN A 44 -4.92 16.91 6.72
C ASN A 44 -4.99 17.40 5.26
N ARG A 45 -3.88 17.96 4.76
CA ARG A 45 -3.78 18.61 3.46
C ARG A 45 -2.50 18.21 2.75
N GLY A 46 -2.55 18.27 1.43
CA GLY A 46 -1.43 17.91 0.57
C GLY A 46 -1.82 17.89 -0.89
N ASN A 47 -0.87 17.52 -1.74
CA ASN A 47 -1.06 17.25 -3.17
C ASN A 47 -0.62 15.83 -3.55
N LEU A 48 -0.44 14.93 -2.56
CA LEU A 48 -0.16 13.51 -2.77
C LEU A 48 -1.36 12.72 -3.31
N ALA A 49 -2.58 13.13 -2.98
CA ALA A 49 -3.79 12.47 -3.48
C ALA A 49 -4.16 13.00 -4.88
N GLY A 50 -4.54 12.09 -5.78
CA GLY A 50 -5.06 12.46 -7.09
C GLY A 50 -5.98 11.38 -7.68
N SER A 51 -6.35 11.54 -8.95
CA SER A 51 -7.25 10.60 -9.62
C SER A 51 -6.54 9.30 -10.02
N ALA A 52 -7.15 8.16 -9.69
CA ALA A 52 -6.84 6.80 -10.14
C ALA A 52 -6.51 6.70 -11.65
N PRO A 53 -5.80 5.65 -12.12
CA PRO A 53 -5.46 4.40 -11.41
C PRO A 53 -3.99 4.29 -10.95
N ALA A 54 -3.15 5.28 -11.22
CA ALA A 54 -1.71 5.21 -10.98
C ALA A 54 -1.23 6.05 -9.78
N MET A 55 -2.11 6.36 -8.83
CA MET A 55 -1.79 7.20 -7.68
C MET A 55 -2.58 6.79 -6.43
N ILE A 56 -2.10 7.27 -5.28
CA ILE A 56 -2.87 7.33 -4.05
C ILE A 56 -4.15 8.13 -4.33
N THR A 57 -5.29 7.50 -4.11
CA THR A 57 -6.61 8.11 -4.33
C THR A 57 -7.08 8.89 -3.11
N ASP A 58 -6.63 8.50 -1.92
CA ASP A 58 -6.98 9.15 -0.67
C ASP A 58 -5.86 8.97 0.37
N ILE A 59 -5.58 10.05 1.11
CA ILE A 59 -4.73 10.01 2.30
C ILE A 59 -5.38 10.87 3.38
N THR A 60 -5.61 10.27 4.53
CA THR A 60 -6.34 10.91 5.64
C THR A 60 -5.70 10.61 6.97
N THR A 61 -5.82 11.54 7.90
CA THR A 61 -5.60 11.26 9.33
C THR A 61 -6.86 10.70 9.97
N ARG A 62 -6.71 9.96 11.07
CA ARG A 62 -7.86 9.56 11.89
C ARG A 62 -8.47 10.79 12.56
N ASP A 63 -9.80 10.90 12.51
CA ASP A 63 -10.55 11.96 13.17
C ASP A 63 -10.29 11.98 14.68
N GLY A 64 -10.20 13.19 15.24
CA GLY A 64 -10.06 13.40 16.69
C GLY A 64 -8.64 13.22 17.26
N VAL A 65 -7.63 12.97 16.43
CA VAL A 65 -6.22 12.90 16.86
C VAL A 65 -5.56 14.28 16.70
N THR A 66 -5.31 14.97 17.81
CA THR A 66 -4.79 16.36 17.80
C THR A 66 -3.27 16.46 17.66
N ASP A 67 -2.54 15.43 18.07
CA ASP A 67 -1.07 15.43 18.11
C ASP A 67 -0.46 14.68 16.92
N ASN A 68 -1.14 14.75 15.76
CA ASN A 68 -0.75 14.10 14.51
C ASN A 68 0.12 15.07 13.70
N ALA A 69 1.41 14.79 13.55
CA ALA A 69 2.39 15.70 12.94
C ALA A 69 3.35 14.99 11.97
N TRP A 70 3.02 13.76 11.57
CA TRP A 70 3.77 13.08 10.52
C TRP A 70 3.50 13.71 9.16
N THR A 71 4.45 13.51 8.24
CA THR A 71 4.32 13.91 6.84
C THR A 71 4.55 12.70 5.94
N ALA A 72 3.96 12.75 4.75
CA ALA A 72 4.31 11.88 3.64
C ALA A 72 4.82 12.74 2.49
N SER A 73 5.86 12.30 1.78
CA SER A 73 6.42 13.05 0.65
C SER A 73 7.06 12.17 -0.41
N VAL A 74 6.96 12.57 -1.68
CA VAL A 74 7.69 11.95 -2.78
C VAL A 74 9.11 12.50 -2.81
N VAL A 75 10.09 11.63 -2.64
CA VAL A 75 11.51 11.98 -2.60
C VAL A 75 12.32 11.02 -3.45
N LYS A 76 13.51 11.41 -3.89
CA LYS A 76 14.43 10.45 -4.53
C LYS A 76 14.84 9.36 -3.57
N SER A 77 14.91 8.14 -4.07
CA SER A 77 15.43 6.99 -3.36
C SER A 77 16.92 7.19 -3.04
N LEU A 78 17.31 6.81 -1.82
CA LEU A 78 18.73 6.79 -1.42
C LEU A 78 19.49 5.61 -2.04
N SER A 79 18.80 4.54 -2.44
CA SER A 79 19.42 3.33 -3.00
C SER A 79 19.52 3.36 -4.52
N ASP A 80 18.69 4.15 -5.19
CA ASP A 80 18.71 4.36 -6.64
C ASP A 80 18.17 5.76 -6.97
N GLU A 81 19.03 6.72 -7.33
CA GLU A 81 18.64 8.11 -7.60
C GLU A 81 17.65 8.27 -8.78
N LYS A 82 17.42 7.21 -9.55
CA LYS A 82 16.42 7.18 -10.63
C LYS A 82 15.01 6.87 -10.14
N ASN A 83 14.88 6.25 -8.97
CA ASN A 83 13.59 5.88 -8.39
C ASN A 83 13.15 6.91 -7.35
N HIS A 84 11.85 7.02 -7.15
CA HIS A 84 11.26 7.90 -6.16
C HIS A 84 10.48 7.08 -5.14
N TRP A 85 10.62 7.46 -3.87
CA TRP A 85 9.92 6.87 -2.75
C TRP A 85 8.78 7.77 -2.30
N LEU A 86 7.71 7.14 -1.81
CA LEU A 86 6.84 7.78 -0.84
C LEU A 86 7.42 7.59 0.56
N LYS A 87 8.05 8.64 1.08
CA LYS A 87 8.67 8.66 2.40
C LYS A 87 7.71 9.20 3.45
N PHE A 88 7.69 8.56 4.61
CA PHE A 88 7.02 8.98 5.83
C PHE A 88 8.05 9.49 6.84
N ASP A 89 7.77 10.63 7.44
CA ASP A 89 8.53 11.20 8.54
C ASP A 89 7.60 11.40 9.74
N ILE A 90 7.93 10.77 10.86
CA ILE A 90 7.16 10.81 12.10
C ILE A 90 8.05 11.42 13.19
N PRO A 91 7.78 12.66 13.63
CA PRO A 91 8.52 13.27 14.72
C PRO A 91 8.33 12.51 16.03
N ALA A 92 9.33 12.58 16.92
CA ALA A 92 9.18 12.06 18.29
C ALA A 92 8.03 12.74 19.03
N GLY A 93 7.36 12.00 19.92
CA GLY A 93 6.23 12.47 20.73
C GLY A 93 4.94 12.69 19.95
N THR A 94 4.89 12.25 18.68
CA THR A 94 3.75 12.44 17.79
C THR A 94 2.96 11.15 17.66
N ALA A 95 1.63 11.26 17.61
CA ALA A 95 0.78 10.13 17.25
C ALA A 95 0.94 9.83 15.75
N PHE A 96 1.14 8.57 15.38
CA PHE A 96 0.95 8.15 13.99
C PHE A 96 -0.46 7.59 13.88
N SER A 97 -1.26 8.05 12.93
CA SER A 97 -2.54 7.43 12.58
C SER A 97 -3.10 8.00 11.29
N GLY A 98 -3.81 7.17 10.53
CA GLY A 98 -4.41 7.57 9.27
C GLY A 98 -4.66 6.40 8.33
N ARG A 99 -4.94 6.73 7.08
CA ARG A 99 -5.15 5.78 6.00
C ARG A 99 -4.54 6.31 4.71
N ILE A 100 -3.98 5.40 3.92
CA ILE A 100 -3.60 5.63 2.52
C ILE A 100 -4.36 4.62 1.69
N GLN A 101 -5.05 5.07 0.65
CA GLN A 101 -5.89 4.23 -0.17
C GLN A 101 -5.54 4.38 -1.64
N ALA A 102 -5.56 3.25 -2.35
CA ALA A 102 -5.55 3.21 -3.80
C ALA A 102 -6.71 2.33 -4.28
N HIS A 103 -7.49 2.87 -5.21
CA HIS A 103 -8.73 2.28 -5.69
C HIS A 103 -8.82 2.40 -7.21
N ASP A 104 -9.13 1.30 -7.89
CA ASP A 104 -9.50 1.32 -9.31
C ASP A 104 -10.83 0.56 -9.49
N PRO A 105 -11.97 1.28 -9.56
CA PRO A 105 -13.28 0.65 -9.69
C PRO A 105 -13.52 0.03 -11.08
N TYR A 106 -12.66 0.29 -12.07
CA TYR A 106 -12.94 -0.02 -13.47
C TYR A 106 -12.27 -1.29 -13.99
N ARG A 107 -11.34 -1.88 -13.22
CA ARG A 107 -10.52 -3.02 -13.66
C ARG A 107 -10.80 -4.33 -12.92
N ILE A 108 -11.74 -4.35 -11.98
CA ILE A 108 -12.07 -5.55 -11.21
C ILE A 108 -13.54 -5.90 -11.43
N ASN A 109 -13.83 -7.16 -11.75
CA ASN A 109 -15.19 -7.60 -12.01
C ASN A 109 -15.85 -8.09 -10.72
N LYS A 110 -17.16 -7.84 -10.63
CA LYS A 110 -18.00 -8.37 -9.57
C LYS A 110 -17.95 -9.91 -9.55
N GLY A 111 -17.58 -10.47 -8.40
CA GLY A 111 -17.55 -11.91 -8.18
C GLY A 111 -16.23 -12.59 -8.53
N ASP A 112 -15.16 -11.83 -8.81
CA ASP A 112 -13.83 -12.40 -9.00
C ASP A 112 -13.40 -13.19 -7.74
N THR A 113 -13.00 -14.44 -7.96
CA THR A 113 -12.51 -15.37 -6.92
C THR A 113 -11.07 -15.76 -7.21
N GLY A 114 -10.38 -16.32 -6.22
CA GLY A 114 -8.97 -16.71 -6.32
C GLY A 114 -8.08 -15.92 -5.37
N THR A 115 -6.77 -16.11 -5.50
CA THR A 115 -5.80 -15.40 -4.68
C THR A 115 -5.53 -14.01 -5.25
N TRP A 116 -5.54 -13.00 -4.40
CA TRP A 116 -5.18 -11.62 -4.72
C TRP A 116 -3.94 -11.21 -3.94
N PHE A 117 -3.16 -10.28 -4.47
CA PHE A 117 -1.96 -9.78 -3.83
C PHE A 117 -1.86 -8.26 -3.80
N LEU A 118 -1.18 -7.78 -2.76
CA LEU A 118 -0.62 -6.44 -2.64
C LEU A 118 0.89 -6.61 -2.41
N GLN A 119 1.70 -6.04 -3.28
CA GLN A 119 3.16 -6.07 -3.17
C GLN A 119 3.70 -4.66 -3.15
N PHE A 120 4.74 -4.42 -2.38
CA PHE A 120 5.46 -3.14 -2.36
C PHE A 120 6.87 -3.34 -1.83
N ASP A 121 7.76 -2.43 -2.18
CA ASP A 121 9.08 -2.35 -1.62
C ASP A 121 9.04 -1.45 -0.38
N TYR A 122 9.56 -1.94 0.75
CA TYR A 122 9.57 -1.26 2.04
C TYR A 122 11.00 -1.00 2.48
N THR A 123 11.30 0.25 2.87
CA THR A 123 12.62 0.64 3.35
C THR A 123 12.48 1.38 4.68
N PRO A 124 12.85 0.80 5.83
CA PRO A 124 13.01 1.58 7.06
C PRO A 124 14.22 2.51 6.89
N LEU A 125 14.13 3.74 7.37
CA LEU A 125 15.19 4.74 7.20
C LEU A 125 15.80 5.15 8.55
N GLU A 126 14.95 5.43 9.54
CA GLU A 126 15.37 5.86 10.88
C GLU A 126 14.37 5.40 11.95
N GLY A 127 14.83 5.28 13.19
CA GLY A 127 13.99 5.02 14.36
C GLY A 127 13.75 3.54 14.64
N GLU A 128 12.67 3.26 15.37
CA GLU A 128 12.30 1.90 15.83
C GLU A 128 11.78 0.99 14.70
N GLY A 129 11.73 1.51 13.47
CA GLY A 129 11.09 0.86 12.32
C GLY A 129 9.61 1.26 12.19
N GLY A 130 9.10 1.16 10.97
CA GLY A 130 7.81 1.70 10.55
C GLY A 130 6.62 0.81 10.88
N PHE A 131 5.73 1.32 11.72
CA PHE A 131 4.44 0.72 12.02
C PHE A 131 3.47 0.96 10.87
N LEU A 132 3.20 -0.06 10.04
CA LEU A 132 1.98 -0.07 9.23
C LEU A 132 0.88 -0.77 10.03
N GLY A 133 -0.15 -0.03 10.42
CA GLY A 133 -1.20 -0.52 11.30
C GLY A 133 -2.25 -1.41 10.66
N GLY A 134 -1.89 -2.08 9.58
CA GLY A 134 -2.73 -3.03 8.86
C GLY A 134 -2.95 -2.62 7.42
N TRP A 135 -3.56 -3.50 6.64
CA TRP A 135 -4.12 -3.14 5.34
C TRP A 135 -5.53 -3.70 5.29
N THR A 136 -6.35 -3.08 4.46
CA THR A 136 -7.69 -3.56 4.21
C THR A 136 -7.94 -3.50 2.73
N PHE A 137 -8.61 -4.52 2.22
CA PHE A 137 -9.16 -4.39 0.90
C PHE A 137 -10.38 -3.47 0.94
N ILE A 138 -10.52 -2.70 -0.12
CA ILE A 138 -11.69 -1.85 -0.35
C ILE A 138 -12.54 -2.51 -1.43
N ASP A 139 -13.84 -2.30 -1.37
CA ASP A 139 -14.75 -2.74 -2.42
C ASP A 139 -14.68 -1.83 -3.65
N VAL A 140 -15.41 -2.19 -4.71
CA VAL A 140 -15.49 -1.42 -5.97
C VAL A 140 -16.10 -0.02 -5.80
N ASN A 141 -16.68 0.30 -4.64
CA ASN A 141 -17.18 1.62 -4.31
C ASN A 141 -16.16 2.43 -3.49
N GLY A 142 -14.97 1.88 -3.24
CA GLY A 142 -13.95 2.47 -2.38
C GLY A 142 -14.27 2.39 -0.89
N ILE A 143 -15.22 1.53 -0.49
CA ILE A 143 -15.63 1.33 0.90
C ILE A 143 -14.78 0.21 1.50
N GLN A 144 -14.28 0.42 2.71
CA GLN A 144 -13.52 -0.58 3.44
C GLN A 144 -14.38 -1.83 3.72
N ILE A 145 -13.85 -3.00 3.33
CA ILE A 145 -14.48 -4.28 3.65
C ILE A 145 -14.31 -4.53 5.16
N SER A 146 -15.42 -4.46 5.89
CA SER A 146 -15.47 -4.56 7.36
C SER A 146 -15.41 -6.01 7.86
N ASN A 147 -15.09 -6.22 9.14
CA ASN A 147 -15.04 -7.54 9.82
C ASN A 147 -14.05 -8.55 9.24
N HIS A 148 -12.99 -8.04 8.63
CA HIS A 148 -11.97 -8.88 8.02
C HIS A 148 -10.73 -8.94 8.92
N ILE A 149 -10.21 -10.15 9.19
CA ILE A 149 -9.05 -10.38 10.07
C ILE A 149 -7.75 -9.73 9.55
N ASN A 150 -7.71 -9.26 8.31
CA ASN A 150 -6.59 -8.50 7.76
C ASN A 150 -6.58 -7.02 8.22
N ASN A 151 -7.68 -6.52 8.81
CA ASN A 151 -7.73 -5.24 9.50
C ASN A 151 -6.85 -5.23 10.78
N HIS A 152 -6.07 -6.28 11.04
CA HIS A 152 -5.16 -6.34 12.16
C HIS A 152 -3.91 -5.50 11.92
N PRO A 153 -3.40 -4.84 12.99
CA PRO A 153 -2.16 -4.11 12.91
C PRO A 153 -1.00 -5.01 12.49
N PHE A 154 -0.34 -4.64 11.39
CA PHE A 154 0.76 -5.40 10.83
C PHE A 154 2.10 -4.73 11.13
N PHE A 155 2.67 -5.15 12.25
CA PHE A 155 3.97 -4.67 12.66
C PHE A 155 5.06 -5.35 11.84
N PHE A 156 5.59 -4.66 10.83
CA PHE A 156 6.71 -5.16 10.04
C PHE A 156 7.88 -5.61 10.93
N ASP A 157 8.15 -4.87 12.02
CA ASP A 157 9.25 -5.19 12.94
C ASP A 157 8.90 -6.21 14.04
N SER A 158 7.63 -6.58 14.17
CA SER A 158 7.15 -7.51 15.21
C SER A 158 6.33 -8.69 14.67
N ILE A 159 6.43 -9.00 13.38
CA ILE A 159 5.94 -10.27 12.85
C ILE A 159 6.54 -11.36 13.75
N ALA A 160 5.71 -12.11 14.47
CA ALA A 160 6.18 -13.13 15.39
C ALA A 160 7.06 -14.14 14.63
N GLY A 161 8.38 -14.07 14.81
CA GLY A 161 9.36 -14.89 14.09
C GLY A 161 9.80 -14.37 12.70
N GLY A 162 9.37 -13.19 12.28
CA GLY A 162 9.80 -12.53 11.04
C GLY A 162 11.17 -11.85 11.16
N PRO A 163 11.80 -11.50 10.02
CA PRO A 163 13.06 -10.77 10.03
C PRO A 163 12.85 -9.36 10.59
N ARG A 164 13.76 -8.90 11.45
CA ARG A 164 13.86 -7.47 11.74
C ARG A 164 14.36 -6.77 10.49
N PHE A 165 13.66 -5.74 10.03
CA PHE A 165 14.12 -4.95 8.89
C PHE A 165 15.35 -4.14 9.29
N THR A 166 16.30 -3.99 8.37
CA THR A 166 17.54 -3.24 8.61
C THR A 166 17.38 -1.84 8.04
N PRO A 167 17.62 -0.77 8.83
CA PRO A 167 17.59 0.60 8.32
C PRO A 167 18.45 0.76 7.06
N GLY A 168 17.90 1.44 6.05
CA GLY A 168 18.50 1.65 4.73
C GLY A 168 18.40 0.47 3.77
N LYS A 169 17.98 -0.72 4.22
CA LYS A 169 17.80 -1.89 3.35
C LYS A 169 16.35 -2.00 2.90
N THR A 170 16.14 -1.91 1.59
CA THR A 170 14.85 -2.20 0.96
C THR A 170 14.56 -3.70 0.98
N SER A 171 13.34 -4.06 1.38
CA SER A 171 12.83 -5.44 1.34
C SER A 171 11.51 -5.47 0.58
N ARG A 172 11.28 -6.54 -0.17
CA ARG A 172 10.03 -6.73 -0.90
C ARG A 172 8.99 -7.40 -0.03
N VAL A 173 7.89 -6.71 0.22
CA VAL A 173 6.75 -7.24 0.97
C VAL A 173 5.68 -7.64 -0.01
N ARG A 174 5.13 -8.84 0.15
CA ARG A 174 3.95 -9.30 -0.59
C ARG A 174 2.94 -9.91 0.36
N LEU A 175 1.71 -9.46 0.24
CA LEU A 175 0.56 -9.88 1.00
C LEU A 175 -0.36 -10.60 0.04
N GLU A 176 -0.84 -11.78 0.41
CA GLU A 176 -1.78 -12.54 -0.40
C GLU A 176 -3.01 -12.95 0.40
N ILE A 177 -4.14 -12.96 -0.29
CA ILE A 177 -5.43 -13.35 0.27
C ILE A 177 -6.24 -14.19 -0.69
N ASP A 178 -6.85 -15.26 -0.21
CA ASP A 178 -7.81 -16.04 -0.99
C ASP A 178 -9.24 -15.50 -0.87
N MET A 179 -9.88 -15.24 -2.00
CA MET A 179 -11.27 -14.78 -2.13
C MET A 179 -12.16 -15.89 -2.70
N GLY A 180 -13.38 -16.03 -2.18
CA GLY A 180 -14.39 -16.96 -2.71
C GLY A 180 -14.99 -17.92 -1.69
N SER A 181 -15.96 -18.73 -2.15
CA SER A 181 -16.88 -19.50 -1.29
C SER A 181 -16.43 -20.90 -0.88
N SER A 182 -15.29 -21.42 -1.37
CA SER A 182 -14.96 -22.84 -1.21
C SER A 182 -13.49 -23.23 -0.97
N ALA A 183 -12.54 -22.28 -0.95
CA ALA A 183 -11.16 -22.58 -0.61
C ALA A 183 -10.88 -22.11 0.82
N ALA A 184 -10.02 -22.85 1.54
CA ALA A 184 -9.43 -22.42 2.79
C ALA A 184 -8.95 -20.98 2.62
N THR A 185 -9.73 -20.04 3.14
CA THR A 185 -9.48 -18.61 3.07
C THR A 185 -8.16 -18.45 3.80
N ALA A 186 -7.07 -18.22 3.08
CA ALA A 186 -5.75 -18.08 3.67
C ALA A 186 -5.26 -16.66 3.44
N PHE A 187 -4.66 -16.13 4.49
CA PHE A 187 -3.88 -14.92 4.47
C PHE A 187 -2.40 -15.29 4.59
N ARG A 188 -1.58 -14.77 3.68
CA ARG A 188 -0.15 -15.06 3.61
C ARG A 188 0.66 -13.77 3.53
N VAL A 189 1.81 -13.76 4.18
CA VAL A 189 2.81 -12.70 4.01
C VAL A 189 4.13 -13.30 3.58
N PHE A 190 4.73 -12.66 2.60
CA PHE A 190 6.05 -12.95 2.09
C PHE A 190 6.95 -11.73 2.26
N VAL A 191 8.17 -11.95 2.72
CA VAL A 191 9.25 -10.95 2.77
C VAL A 191 10.42 -11.51 1.98
N ASP A 192 10.86 -10.76 0.97
CA ASP A 192 11.91 -11.17 0.03
C ASP A 192 11.63 -12.56 -0.57
N GLY A 193 10.36 -12.84 -0.88
CA GLY A 193 9.89 -14.11 -1.44
C GLY A 193 9.73 -15.25 -0.43
N LYS A 194 10.15 -15.09 0.82
CA LYS A 194 9.98 -16.10 1.87
C LYS A 194 8.67 -15.87 2.62
N GLN A 195 7.82 -16.89 2.71
CA GLN A 195 6.62 -16.84 3.54
C GLN A 195 7.00 -16.71 5.03
N VAL A 196 6.48 -15.69 5.70
CA VAL A 196 6.71 -15.41 7.13
C VAL A 196 5.43 -15.51 7.96
N VAL A 197 4.26 -15.39 7.34
CA VAL A 197 2.94 -15.58 7.99
C VAL A 197 2.05 -16.41 7.08
N ALA A 198 1.31 -17.33 7.69
CA ALA A 198 0.18 -18.03 7.07
C ALA A 198 -0.91 -18.24 8.12
N GLN A 199 -2.10 -17.70 7.87
CA GLN A 199 -3.24 -17.82 8.78
C GLN A 199 -4.50 -18.07 7.98
N PRO A 200 -5.52 -18.72 8.56
CA PRO A 200 -6.85 -18.67 7.98
C PRO A 200 -7.34 -17.21 7.93
N ALA A 201 -7.65 -16.72 6.74
CA ALA A 201 -8.52 -15.56 6.59
C ALA A 201 -9.96 -15.97 6.97
N PHE A 202 -10.70 -15.11 7.65
CA PHE A 202 -12.09 -15.38 8.03
C PHE A 202 -12.99 -14.34 7.35
N ASN A 203 -14.16 -14.78 6.87
CA ASN A 203 -15.22 -13.94 6.28
C ASN A 203 -14.91 -13.29 4.91
N ASN A 204 -14.20 -13.97 4.01
CA ASN A 204 -13.91 -13.47 2.66
C ASN A 204 -15.01 -13.78 1.62
N ILE A 205 -16.19 -14.21 2.07
CA ILE A 205 -17.25 -14.69 1.18
C ILE A 205 -18.09 -13.50 0.70
N GLY A 206 -18.18 -13.33 -0.63
CA GLY A 206 -19.11 -12.38 -1.27
C GLY A 206 -18.65 -10.92 -1.33
N ASN A 207 -17.42 -10.62 -0.90
CA ASN A 207 -16.86 -9.28 -1.00
C ASN A 207 -16.21 -9.05 -2.38
N GLU A 208 -16.53 -7.94 -3.01
CA GLU A 208 -15.94 -7.46 -4.27
C GLU A 208 -14.67 -6.69 -3.95
N LEU A 209 -13.56 -6.91 -4.68
CA LEU A 209 -12.32 -6.16 -4.48
C LEU A 209 -12.25 -4.98 -5.45
N GLY A 210 -11.97 -3.78 -4.96
CA GLY A 210 -11.77 -2.55 -5.73
C GLY A 210 -10.34 -1.99 -5.61
N GLY A 211 -9.56 -2.46 -4.64
CA GLY A 211 -8.20 -2.00 -4.37
C GLY A 211 -7.75 -2.32 -2.94
N PHE A 212 -6.94 -1.44 -2.37
CA PHE A 212 -6.45 -1.57 -1.00
C PHE A 212 -6.37 -0.24 -0.26
N ALA A 213 -6.29 -0.33 1.05
CA ALA A 213 -5.88 0.75 1.92
C ALA A 213 -4.85 0.26 2.94
N PHE A 214 -3.78 1.01 3.15
CA PHE A 214 -2.91 0.88 4.32
C PHE A 214 -3.49 1.70 5.46
N HIS A 215 -3.67 1.08 6.61
CA HIS A 215 -3.97 1.78 7.85
C HIS A 215 -2.65 2.16 8.50
N LEU A 216 -2.43 3.44 8.69
CA LEU A 216 -1.26 3.93 9.39
C LEU A 216 -1.55 3.80 10.89
N ALA A 217 -0.71 3.04 11.59
CA ALA A 217 -0.79 2.91 13.05
C ALA A 217 -2.04 2.26 13.69
N GLY A 218 -3.05 1.88 12.89
CA GLY A 218 -4.23 1.13 13.34
C GLY A 218 -5.08 1.91 14.33
N GLU A 219 -5.95 1.23 15.07
CA GLU A 219 -6.79 1.88 16.10
C GLU A 219 -6.01 2.31 17.35
N SER A 220 -4.73 1.93 17.47
CA SER A 220 -3.92 2.11 18.68
C SER A 220 -3.30 3.50 18.87
N ASN A 221 -3.29 4.35 17.82
CA ASN A 221 -2.67 5.70 17.86
C ASN A 221 -1.33 5.74 18.62
N PRO A 222 -0.34 4.88 18.27
CA PRO A 222 0.91 4.83 19.00
C PRO A 222 1.63 6.18 18.93
N VAL A 223 2.16 6.60 20.08
CA VAL A 223 3.06 7.74 20.19
C VAL A 223 4.48 7.22 20.09
N PHE A 224 5.22 7.69 19.10
CA PHE A 224 6.60 7.28 18.89
C PHE A 224 7.52 8.04 19.86
N ASN A 225 8.32 7.32 20.64
CA ASN A 225 9.25 7.95 21.59
C ASN A 225 10.50 8.53 20.91
N SER A 226 10.76 8.11 19.67
CA SER A 226 11.86 8.58 18.83
C SER A 226 11.35 8.98 17.45
N ALA A 227 12.09 9.86 16.77
CA ALA A 227 11.78 10.18 15.38
C ALA A 227 11.92 8.90 14.55
N THR A 228 10.95 8.63 13.68
CA THR A 228 10.89 7.42 12.87
C THR A 228 10.61 7.81 11.43
N SER A 229 11.31 7.17 10.49
CA SER A 229 11.07 7.36 9.07
C SER A 229 11.18 6.05 8.29
N PHE A 230 10.35 5.93 7.26
CA PHE A 230 10.33 4.78 6.36
C PHE A 230 9.79 5.19 4.99
N ALA A 231 9.96 4.34 3.99
CA ALA A 231 9.55 4.60 2.61
C ALA A 231 8.87 3.39 1.96
N PHE A 232 7.96 3.69 1.04
CA PHE A 232 7.35 2.73 0.12
C PHE A 232 7.69 3.07 -1.34
N ASP A 233 7.76 2.03 -2.15
CA ASP A 233 7.87 2.12 -3.60
C ASP A 233 7.26 0.88 -4.28
N ASN A 234 7.14 0.91 -5.61
CA ASN A 234 6.74 -0.22 -6.46
C ASN A 234 5.49 -0.95 -5.97
N ILE A 235 4.41 -0.20 -5.71
CA ILE A 235 3.18 -0.79 -5.18
C ILE A 235 2.42 -1.46 -6.32
N LEU A 236 2.18 -2.75 -6.20
CA LEU A 236 1.48 -3.57 -7.18
C LEU A 236 0.28 -4.22 -6.53
N PHE A 237 -0.86 -4.20 -7.22
CA PHE A 237 -2.08 -4.85 -6.77
C PHE A 237 -2.69 -5.69 -7.90
N GLY A 238 -3.14 -6.90 -7.61
CA GLY A 238 -3.87 -7.71 -8.59
C GLY A 238 -4.07 -9.17 -8.21
N PRO A 239 -4.66 -9.97 -9.10
CA PRO A 239 -4.81 -11.41 -8.88
C PRO A 239 -3.45 -12.11 -8.98
N VAL A 240 -3.26 -13.15 -8.18
CA VAL A 240 -2.19 -14.13 -8.40
C VAL A 240 -2.67 -15.04 -9.51
N GLU A 241 -2.09 -14.91 -10.70
CA GLU A 241 -2.34 -15.88 -11.75
C GLU A 241 -1.83 -17.26 -11.29
N ALA A 242 -2.70 -18.26 -11.30
CA ALA A 242 -2.23 -19.63 -11.25
C ALA A 242 -1.37 -19.85 -12.50
N SER A 243 -0.08 -20.15 -12.31
CA SER A 243 0.75 -20.68 -13.38
C SER A 243 0.02 -21.89 -13.97
N LYS A 244 -0.51 -21.75 -15.18
CA LYS A 244 -1.11 -22.86 -15.93
C LYS A 244 -0.02 -23.73 -16.50
#